data_AF-A0AAU3KPZ9-F1
#
_entry.id   AF-A0AAU3KPZ9-F1
#
_cell.length_a   1.000
_cell.length_b   1.000
_cell.length_c   1.000
_cell.angle_alpha   90.00
_cell.angle_beta   90.00
_cell.angle_gamma   90.00
#
_symmetry.space_group_name_H-M   'P 1'
#
loop_
_entity.id
_entity.type
_entity.pdbx_description
1 polymer ?
#
loop_
_entity_poly.entity_id
_entity_poly.type
_entity_poly.pdbx_seq_one_letter_code
_entity_poly.pdbx_strand_id
1 'polypeptide(L)'
;MQPKHLSPLQKIEASGLVAMELNAATSEPTVVQASLVIASGQIRPVATAPLGSASADITDLWLRHAREAGVFAEDGSFLITPAVTVKGQELGWVRTALSEDLDVTQLVDDQGRIEFVTRSNDGRVVSGITTEEGGHWIVCEGFPHPRISAEKRRDEINGEFRSLVVSGGSLDDAVAYLRSVGDVLSSRMKFMRLLHESCGISTSSSREFVSLFDQSGEPLISRSEMETKWRQLVADCRRPLV
;
A
#
# COMPACT_ATOMS: atom_id res chain seq x y z
N MET A 1 6.91 27.73 -25.04
CA MET A 1 7.96 26.88 -24.46
C MET A 1 7.25 25.86 -23.58
N GLN A 2 7.36 24.56 -23.87
CA GLN A 2 6.89 23.56 -22.90
C GLN A 2 7.80 23.60 -21.66
N PRO A 3 7.25 23.52 -20.44
CA PRO A 3 8.07 23.45 -19.24
C PRO A 3 8.98 22.23 -19.32
N LYS A 4 10.27 22.41 -19.03
CA LYS A 4 11.25 21.33 -19.00
C LYS A 4 10.86 20.39 -17.85
N HIS A 5 10.40 19.18 -18.17
CA HIS A 5 10.17 18.15 -17.16
C HIS A 5 11.50 17.83 -16.46
N LEU A 6 11.57 18.13 -15.16
CA LEU A 6 12.70 17.74 -14.32
C LEU A 6 12.61 16.25 -14.00
N SER A 7 13.76 15.56 -14.01
CA SER A 7 13.85 14.20 -13.48
C SER A 7 13.56 14.20 -11.97
N PRO A 8 13.19 13.06 -11.37
CA PRO A 8 12.94 13.01 -9.93
C PRO A 8 14.13 13.49 -9.08
N LEU A 9 15.36 13.15 -9.47
CA LEU A 9 16.57 13.65 -8.81
C LEU A 9 16.71 15.18 -8.95
N GLN A 10 16.45 15.73 -10.14
CA GLN A 10 16.50 17.18 -10.35
C GLN A 10 15.45 17.92 -9.53
N LYS A 11 14.29 17.31 -9.26
CA LYS A 11 13.29 17.89 -8.34
C LYS A 11 13.80 17.92 -6.90
N ILE A 12 14.46 16.84 -6.45
CA ILE A 12 15.10 16.80 -5.12
C ILE A 12 16.14 17.91 -5.02
N GLU A 13 17.07 18.00 -5.97
CA GLU A 13 18.11 19.04 -5.95
C GLU A 13 17.53 20.46 -6.05
N ALA A 14 16.51 20.67 -6.89
CA ALA A 14 15.84 21.96 -7.03
C ALA A 14 15.07 22.39 -5.77
N SER A 15 14.66 21.43 -4.93
CA SER A 15 14.06 21.71 -3.61
C SER A 15 15.08 22.15 -2.56
N GLY A 16 16.38 22.24 -2.91
CA GLY A 16 17.45 22.55 -1.96
C GLY A 16 17.95 21.35 -1.17
N LEU A 17 17.37 20.15 -1.33
CA LEU A 17 17.88 18.95 -0.67
C LEU A 17 19.22 18.50 -1.26
N VAL A 18 20.13 18.07 -0.38
CA VAL A 18 21.43 17.53 -0.79
C VAL A 18 21.30 16.02 -0.98
N ALA A 19 21.31 15.56 -2.23
CA ALA A 19 21.32 14.13 -2.53
C ALA A 19 22.67 13.49 -2.17
N MET A 20 22.63 12.49 -1.29
CA MET A 20 23.82 11.78 -0.79
C MET A 20 24.01 10.43 -1.48
N GLU A 21 22.91 9.68 -1.66
CA GLU A 21 22.94 8.32 -2.19
C GLU A 21 21.64 8.01 -2.94
N LEU A 22 21.77 7.46 -4.16
CA LEU A 22 20.63 7.04 -4.97
C LEU A 22 20.30 5.57 -4.71
N ASN A 23 19.01 5.23 -4.64
CA ASN A 23 18.54 3.87 -4.34
C ASN A 23 19.10 3.33 -3.01
N ALA A 24 19.26 4.22 -2.02
CA ALA A 24 20.00 3.99 -0.79
C ALA A 24 19.39 2.93 0.13
N ALA A 25 18.14 2.51 -0.12
CA ALA A 25 17.46 1.57 0.76
C ALA A 25 16.62 0.54 0.02
N THR A 26 16.91 -0.73 0.30
CA THR A 26 16.19 -1.91 -0.18
C THR A 26 15.26 -2.52 0.89
N SER A 27 15.25 -1.94 2.09
CA SER A 27 14.41 -2.37 3.22
C SER A 27 13.00 -1.76 3.18
N GLU A 28 12.07 -2.32 3.97
CA GLU A 28 10.73 -1.77 4.14
C GLU A 28 10.75 -0.42 4.91
N PRO A 29 9.75 0.46 4.68
CA PRO A 29 8.78 0.38 3.59
C PRO A 29 9.42 0.64 2.23
N THR A 30 8.96 -0.09 1.21
CA THR A 30 9.25 0.27 -0.18
C THR A 30 8.59 1.62 -0.51
N VAL A 31 9.04 2.29 -1.58
CA VAL A 31 8.40 3.51 -2.08
C VAL A 31 6.89 3.30 -2.27
N VAL A 32 6.51 2.18 -2.90
CA VAL A 32 5.09 1.84 -3.14
C VAL A 32 4.32 1.72 -1.82
N GLN A 33 4.86 1.01 -0.82
CA GLN A 33 4.20 0.88 0.48
C GLN A 33 4.06 2.23 1.18
N ALA A 34 5.09 3.07 1.13
CA ALA A 34 5.07 4.40 1.74
C ALA A 34 4.07 5.34 1.02
N SER A 35 4.03 5.32 -0.31
CA SER A 35 3.03 6.06 -1.09
C SER A 35 1.61 5.57 -0.80
N LEU A 36 1.38 4.27 -0.63
CA LEU A 36 0.08 3.73 -0.24
C LEU A 36 -0.37 4.19 1.15
N VAL A 37 0.58 4.41 2.06
CA VAL A 37 0.27 5.05 3.35
C VAL A 37 -0.22 6.47 3.05
N ILE A 38 0.65 7.35 2.51
CA ILE A 38 0.38 8.78 2.32
C ILE A 38 -0.88 9.08 1.47
N ALA A 39 -1.06 8.40 0.35
CA ALA A 39 -2.16 8.65 -0.60
C ALA A 39 -3.45 7.90 -0.27
N SER A 40 -3.56 7.30 0.93
CA SER A 40 -4.79 6.60 1.30
C SER A 40 -5.91 7.57 1.68
N GLY A 41 -7.07 7.48 1.03
CA GLY A 41 -8.26 8.28 1.34
C GLY A 41 -8.87 8.06 2.74
N GLN A 42 -8.17 7.36 3.64
CA GLN A 42 -8.55 7.17 5.04
C GLN A 42 -7.53 7.79 6.02
N ILE A 43 -6.40 8.31 5.52
CA ILE A 43 -5.43 8.97 6.39
C ILE A 43 -5.98 10.28 6.90
N ARG A 44 -5.66 10.57 8.17
CA ARG A 44 -5.89 11.89 8.75
C ARG A 44 -4.56 12.64 8.74
N PRO A 45 -4.50 13.84 8.14
CA PRO A 45 -3.30 14.63 8.20
C PRO A 45 -3.02 15.03 9.65
N VAL A 46 -1.74 15.06 10.02
CA VAL A 46 -1.31 15.62 11.32
C VAL A 46 -1.39 17.15 11.29
N ALA A 47 -1.32 17.74 10.09
CA ALA A 47 -1.60 19.15 9.86
C ALA A 47 -2.01 19.43 8.41
N THR A 48 -2.69 20.55 8.20
CA THR A 48 -3.12 21.00 6.87
C THR A 48 -2.73 22.45 6.64
N ALA A 49 -2.28 22.78 5.43
CA ALA A 49 -2.10 24.15 4.96
C ALA A 49 -3.09 24.45 3.82
N PRO A 50 -3.78 25.60 3.82
CA PRO A 50 -4.64 26.00 2.70
C PRO A 50 -3.87 26.08 1.37
N LEU A 51 -4.59 25.89 0.25
CA LEU A 51 -4.03 26.20 -1.07
C LEU A 51 -3.60 27.67 -1.14
N GLY A 52 -2.44 27.93 -1.74
CA GLY A 52 -1.89 29.28 -1.84
C GLY A 52 -1.15 29.77 -0.59
N SER A 53 -0.96 28.91 0.42
CA SER A 53 -0.04 29.20 1.54
C SER A 53 1.37 29.48 1.03
N ALA A 54 2.12 30.31 1.76
CA ALA A 54 3.50 30.61 1.38
C ALA A 54 4.37 29.34 1.44
N SER A 55 5.34 29.24 0.52
CA SER A 55 6.23 28.07 0.45
C SER A 55 6.99 27.83 1.77
N ALA A 56 7.46 28.91 2.42
CA ALA A 56 8.11 28.84 3.72
C ALA A 56 7.20 28.23 4.80
N ASP A 57 5.92 28.61 4.84
CA ASP A 57 4.97 28.08 5.82
C ASP A 57 4.72 26.58 5.63
N ILE A 58 4.61 26.13 4.37
CA ILE A 58 4.42 24.71 4.04
C ILE A 58 5.68 23.90 4.42
N THR A 59 6.86 24.44 4.09
CA THR A 59 8.14 23.81 4.41
C THR A 59 8.34 23.68 5.91
N ASP A 60 8.11 24.76 6.67
CA ASP A 60 8.21 24.76 8.13
C ASP A 60 7.19 23.83 8.78
N LEU A 61 5.96 23.79 8.24
CA LEU A 61 4.91 22.91 8.74
C LEU A 61 5.29 21.44 8.60
N TRP A 62 5.82 21.04 7.43
CA TRP A 62 6.31 19.69 7.23
C TRP A 62 7.54 19.39 8.09
N LEU A 63 8.55 20.27 8.09
CA LEU A 63 9.78 20.08 8.88
C LEU A 63 9.49 19.84 10.36
N ARG A 64 8.56 20.62 10.94
CA ARG A 64 8.17 20.49 12.34
C ARG A 64 7.61 19.10 12.62
N HIS A 65 6.59 18.68 11.87
CA HIS A 65 5.92 17.40 12.12
C HIS A 65 6.79 16.20 11.74
N ALA A 66 7.57 16.28 10.66
CA ALA A 66 8.53 15.25 10.30
C ALA A 66 9.61 15.07 11.39
N ARG A 67 10.07 16.16 12.01
CA ARG A 67 11.01 16.11 13.14
C ARG A 67 10.37 15.53 14.39
N GLU A 68 9.18 15.98 14.76
CA GLU A 68 8.41 15.44 15.90
C GLU A 68 8.14 13.94 15.75
N ALA A 69 7.87 13.49 14.52
CA ALA A 69 7.63 12.09 14.21
C ALA A 69 8.91 11.23 14.17
N GLY A 70 10.11 11.83 14.11
CA GLY A 70 11.38 11.10 14.04
C GLY A 70 11.80 10.66 12.64
N VAL A 71 11.43 11.41 11.60
CA VAL A 71 11.86 11.14 10.21
C VAL A 71 13.37 11.33 10.05
N PHE A 72 13.94 12.35 10.69
CA PHE A 72 15.35 12.72 10.55
C PHE A 72 16.22 11.93 11.54
N ALA A 73 17.35 11.40 11.06
CA ALA A 73 18.40 10.89 11.92
C ALA A 73 19.14 12.03 12.64
N GLU A 74 20.05 11.69 13.57
CA GLU A 74 20.85 12.68 14.32
C GLU A 74 21.70 13.57 13.41
N ASP A 75 22.17 13.05 12.28
CA ASP A 75 22.92 13.77 11.24
C ASP A 75 22.01 14.59 10.30
N GLY A 76 20.70 14.62 10.55
CA GLY A 76 19.70 15.28 9.71
C GLY A 76 19.38 14.52 8.42
N SER A 77 19.95 13.33 8.20
CA SER A 77 19.69 12.54 6.99
C SER A 77 18.38 11.76 7.08
N PHE A 78 17.76 11.54 5.91
CA PHE A 78 16.53 10.79 5.74
C PHE A 78 16.40 10.31 4.28
N LEU A 79 15.38 9.50 4.01
CA LEU A 79 15.09 9.01 2.67
C LEU A 79 13.89 9.75 2.09
N ILE A 80 13.95 10.10 0.81
CA ILE A 80 12.87 10.77 0.08
C ILE A 80 12.70 10.17 -1.31
N THR A 81 11.47 10.23 -1.82
CA THR A 81 11.19 10.20 -3.24
C THR A 81 10.05 11.16 -3.55
N PRO A 82 10.16 11.98 -4.62
CA PRO A 82 9.01 12.69 -5.14
C PRO A 82 8.00 11.67 -5.68
N ALA A 83 6.71 11.92 -5.53
CA ALA A 83 5.70 11.09 -6.16
C ALA A 83 5.69 11.44 -7.66
N VAL A 84 6.38 10.63 -8.47
CA VAL A 84 6.36 10.80 -9.92
C VAL A 84 5.76 9.55 -10.54
N THR A 85 4.49 9.67 -10.95
CA THR A 85 3.74 8.70 -11.75
C THR A 85 4.09 8.75 -13.24
N VAL A 86 5.35 9.00 -13.60
CA VAL A 86 5.77 8.85 -15.00
C VAL A 86 6.10 7.39 -15.21
N LYS A 87 5.24 6.70 -15.97
CA LYS A 87 5.45 5.30 -16.39
C LYS A 87 6.89 5.10 -16.85
N GLY A 88 7.66 4.30 -16.10
CA GLY A 88 9.01 3.86 -16.46
C GLY A 88 10.17 4.62 -15.80
N GLN A 89 9.93 5.59 -14.90
CA GLN A 89 10.99 6.22 -14.09
C GLN A 89 10.71 6.05 -12.60
N GLU A 90 10.91 4.84 -12.08
CA GLU A 90 10.95 4.62 -10.63
C GLU A 90 12.35 4.98 -10.12
N LEU A 91 12.48 6.18 -9.56
CA LEU A 91 13.58 6.45 -8.65
C LEU A 91 13.24 5.78 -7.32
N GLY A 92 14.11 4.91 -6.82
CA GLY A 92 13.96 4.36 -5.48
C GLY A 92 14.18 5.43 -4.41
N TRP A 93 14.40 4.98 -3.17
CA TRP A 93 14.73 5.89 -2.09
C TRP A 93 16.03 6.65 -2.38
N VAL A 94 15.99 7.98 -2.28
CA VAL A 94 17.20 8.82 -2.28
C VAL A 94 17.49 9.22 -0.85
N ARG A 95 18.71 8.93 -0.38
CA ARG A 95 19.19 9.48 0.89
C ARG A 95 19.58 10.93 0.69
N THR A 96 19.03 11.79 1.52
CA THR A 96 19.24 13.23 1.46
C THR A 96 19.55 13.81 2.83
N ALA A 97 20.11 15.00 2.84
CA ALA A 97 20.23 15.86 4.00
C ALA A 97 19.50 17.19 3.76
N LEU A 98 19.04 17.80 4.85
CA LEU A 98 18.45 19.14 4.84
C LEU A 98 19.51 20.19 4.47
N SER A 99 19.07 21.29 3.85
CA SER A 99 19.86 22.50 3.65
C SER A 99 19.08 23.74 4.11
N GLU A 100 19.76 24.88 4.18
CA GLU A 100 19.14 26.17 4.52
C GLU A 100 18.19 26.69 3.43
N ASP A 101 18.38 26.26 2.18
CA ASP A 101 17.60 26.68 1.01
C ASP A 101 16.41 25.74 0.72
N LEU A 102 16.00 24.93 1.70
CA LEU A 102 14.94 23.94 1.52
C LEU A 102 13.61 24.59 1.13
N ASP A 103 13.04 24.12 0.03
CA ASP A 103 11.69 24.44 -0.42
C ASP A 103 10.99 23.18 -0.91
N VAL A 104 10.20 22.54 -0.03
CA VAL A 104 9.49 21.31 -0.38
C VAL A 104 8.38 21.53 -1.41
N THR A 105 8.01 22.79 -1.70
CA THR A 105 7.01 23.10 -2.73
C THR A 105 7.53 22.90 -4.15
N GLN A 106 8.84 22.68 -4.33
CA GLN A 106 9.42 22.28 -5.62
C GLN A 106 9.20 20.79 -5.93
N LEU A 107 8.81 19.99 -4.93
CA LEU A 107 8.55 18.55 -5.06
C LEU A 107 7.12 18.31 -5.54
N VAL A 108 6.86 18.70 -6.79
CA VAL A 108 5.54 18.57 -7.42
C VAL A 108 5.44 17.39 -8.36
N ASP A 109 4.23 16.86 -8.54
CA ASP A 109 3.88 15.88 -9.56
C ASP A 109 3.82 16.50 -10.98
N ASP A 110 3.26 15.79 -11.95
CA ASP A 110 3.06 16.28 -13.33
C ASP A 110 1.90 17.28 -13.47
N GLN A 111 1.03 17.37 -12.47
CA GLN A 111 -0.08 18.31 -12.38
C GLN A 111 0.29 19.58 -11.60
N GLY A 112 1.50 19.66 -11.05
CA GLY A 112 1.96 20.79 -10.23
C GLY A 112 1.49 20.73 -8.78
N ARG A 113 0.96 19.59 -8.32
CA ARG A 113 0.57 19.33 -6.94
C ARG A 113 1.79 18.95 -6.12
N ILE A 114 1.95 19.50 -4.93
CA ILE A 114 3.03 19.08 -4.01
C ILE A 114 2.75 17.64 -3.62
N GLU A 115 3.67 16.74 -4.00
CA GLU A 115 3.51 15.31 -3.79
C GLU A 115 4.87 14.62 -3.64
N PHE A 116 5.16 14.18 -2.41
CA PHE A 116 6.35 13.39 -2.11
C PHE A 116 6.15 12.56 -0.85
N VAL A 117 7.00 11.54 -0.71
CA VAL A 117 7.06 10.71 0.48
C VAL A 117 8.49 10.62 0.98
N THR A 118 8.61 10.62 2.30
CA THR A 118 9.85 10.46 3.04
C THR A 118 9.72 9.31 4.03
N ARG A 119 10.87 8.81 4.48
CA ARG A 119 10.92 7.89 5.61
C ARG A 119 12.19 8.07 6.42
N SER A 120 12.13 7.63 7.67
CA SER A 120 13.32 7.47 8.51
C SER A 120 14.26 6.41 7.93
N ASN A 121 15.57 6.56 8.20
CA ASN A 121 16.59 5.61 7.72
C ASN A 121 16.36 4.18 8.25
N ASP A 122 15.77 4.05 9.44
CA ASP A 122 15.41 2.76 10.04
C ASP A 122 14.06 2.20 9.55
N GLY A 123 13.32 2.97 8.73
CA GLY A 123 12.05 2.58 8.15
C GLY A 123 10.86 2.55 9.11
N ARG A 124 10.98 3.08 10.33
CA ARG A 124 9.89 3.07 11.32
C ARG A 124 8.85 4.16 11.12
N VAL A 125 9.18 5.21 10.38
CA VAL A 125 8.32 6.39 10.19
C VAL A 125 8.25 6.73 8.72
N VAL A 126 7.04 6.99 8.24
CA VAL A 126 6.77 7.54 6.91
C VAL A 126 6.16 8.93 7.09
N SER A 127 6.60 9.89 6.29
CA SER A 127 6.01 11.22 6.23
C SER A 127 5.89 11.68 4.79
N GLY A 128 5.14 12.74 4.53
CA GLY A 128 5.01 13.29 3.21
C GLY A 128 4.04 14.46 3.17
N ILE A 129 3.97 15.06 1.99
CA ILE A 129 2.93 16.01 1.64
C ILE A 129 2.16 15.45 0.45
N THR A 130 0.83 15.51 0.53
CA THR A 130 -0.08 15.33 -0.61
C THR A 130 -0.95 16.58 -0.74
N THR A 131 -1.36 16.90 -1.96
CA THR A 131 -2.30 18.00 -2.22
C THR A 131 -3.68 17.43 -2.53
N GLU A 132 -4.62 17.65 -1.62
CA GLU A 132 -6.02 17.21 -1.71
C GLU A 132 -6.96 18.37 -2.04
N GLU A 133 -8.24 18.09 -2.30
CA GLU A 133 -9.26 19.06 -2.74
C GLU A 133 -9.39 20.32 -1.84
N GLY A 134 -8.89 20.28 -0.60
CA GLY A 134 -8.95 21.39 0.37
C GLY A 134 -7.62 22.00 0.79
N GLY A 135 -6.47 21.50 0.33
CA GLY A 135 -5.16 21.99 0.77
C GLY A 135 -4.04 20.97 0.75
N HIS A 136 -2.88 21.38 1.26
CA HIS A 136 -1.72 20.53 1.45
C HIS A 136 -1.84 19.78 2.78
N TRP A 137 -1.78 18.47 2.73
CA TRP A 137 -1.88 17.57 3.86
C TRP A 137 -0.50 17.09 4.25
N ILE A 138 -0.12 17.33 5.51
CA ILE A 138 1.10 16.81 6.11
C ILE A 138 0.70 15.53 6.82
N VAL A 139 1.36 14.43 6.45
CA VAL A 139 1.08 13.10 6.99
C VAL A 139 2.35 12.58 7.66
N CYS A 140 2.18 11.93 8.82
CA CYS A 140 3.24 11.24 9.56
C CYS A 140 2.64 9.98 10.17
N GLU A 141 3.20 8.81 9.83
CA GLU A 141 2.67 7.51 10.25
C GLU A 141 3.79 6.55 10.63
N GLY A 142 3.50 5.67 11.58
CA GLY A 142 4.39 4.56 11.96
C GLY A 142 4.35 3.42 10.95
N PHE A 143 5.47 2.72 10.79
CA PHE A 143 5.60 1.52 9.97
C PHE A 143 6.13 0.33 10.78
N PRO A 144 5.57 -0.89 10.63
CA PRO A 144 4.54 -1.28 9.66
C PRO A 144 3.17 -0.66 9.97
N HIS A 145 2.56 -0.04 8.95
CA HIS A 145 1.25 0.58 9.08
C HIS A 145 0.16 -0.51 9.04
N PRO A 146 -0.90 -0.45 9.88
CA PRO A 146 -1.90 -1.52 9.99
C PRO A 146 -2.51 -1.97 8.67
N ARG A 147 -2.71 -1.04 7.73
CA ARG A 147 -3.20 -1.35 6.39
C ARG A 147 -2.22 -2.21 5.58
N ILE A 148 -0.93 -1.87 5.59
CA ILE A 148 0.09 -2.62 4.87
C ILE A 148 0.24 -4.01 5.49
N SER A 149 0.21 -4.10 6.83
CA SER A 149 0.18 -5.39 7.52
C SER A 149 -1.04 -6.23 7.14
N ALA A 150 -2.22 -5.61 7.02
CA ALA A 150 -3.45 -6.30 6.62
C ALA A 150 -3.42 -6.75 5.15
N GLU A 151 -2.89 -5.93 4.24
CA GLU A 151 -2.73 -6.28 2.82
C GLU A 151 -1.72 -7.43 2.67
N LYS A 152 -0.55 -7.34 3.32
CA LYS A 152 0.47 -8.40 3.31
C LYS A 152 -0.08 -9.72 3.86
N ARG A 153 -0.77 -9.67 5.01
CA ARG A 153 -1.43 -10.86 5.59
C ARG A 153 -2.50 -11.44 4.66
N ARG A 154 -3.27 -10.59 3.97
CA ARG A 154 -4.25 -11.07 2.99
C ARG A 154 -3.57 -11.75 1.81
N ASP A 155 -2.50 -11.18 1.29
CA ASP A 155 -1.77 -11.74 0.15
C ASP A 155 -1.10 -13.08 0.51
N GLU A 156 -0.54 -13.19 1.72
CA GLU A 156 -0.06 -14.46 2.29
C GLU A 156 -1.19 -15.48 2.37
N ILE A 157 -2.35 -15.09 2.93
CA ILE A 157 -3.52 -15.97 3.05
C ILE A 157 -3.98 -16.46 1.67
N ASN A 158 -4.09 -15.54 0.71
CA ASN A 158 -4.51 -15.82 -0.66
C ASN A 158 -3.53 -16.75 -1.37
N GLY A 159 -2.22 -16.54 -1.18
CA GLY A 159 -1.15 -17.34 -1.78
C GLY A 159 -1.12 -18.77 -1.26
N GLU A 160 -1.17 -18.95 0.06
CA GLU A 160 -1.23 -20.27 0.69
C GLU A 160 -2.52 -21.02 0.33
N PHE A 161 -3.67 -20.32 0.37
CA PHE A 161 -4.94 -20.91 -0.07
C PHE A 161 -4.88 -21.36 -1.53
N ARG A 162 -4.40 -20.50 -2.43
CA ARG A 162 -4.21 -20.84 -3.84
C ARG A 162 -3.32 -22.06 -4.00
N SER A 163 -2.20 -22.13 -3.29
CA SER A 163 -1.26 -23.27 -3.33
C SER A 163 -1.96 -24.58 -2.93
N LEU A 164 -2.75 -24.54 -1.85
CA LEU A 164 -3.56 -25.67 -1.40
C LEU A 164 -4.57 -26.13 -2.47
N VAL A 165 -5.28 -25.19 -3.10
CA VAL A 165 -6.24 -25.50 -4.17
C VAL A 165 -5.55 -26.07 -5.41
N VAL A 166 -4.42 -25.48 -5.83
CA VAL A 166 -3.67 -25.89 -7.03
C VAL A 166 -3.09 -27.30 -6.85
N SER A 167 -2.56 -27.61 -5.66
CA SER A 167 -2.05 -28.94 -5.32
C SER A 167 -3.14 -30.01 -5.15
N GLY A 168 -4.42 -29.64 -5.27
CA GLY A 168 -5.53 -30.58 -5.23
C GLY A 168 -6.01 -30.91 -3.81
N GLY A 169 -5.79 -30.00 -2.85
CA GLY A 169 -6.30 -30.11 -1.49
C GLY A 169 -7.81 -30.36 -1.45
N SER A 170 -8.23 -31.14 -0.45
CA SER A 170 -9.65 -31.39 -0.18
C SER A 170 -10.34 -30.14 0.38
N LEU A 171 -11.67 -30.15 0.41
CA LEU A 171 -12.43 -29.12 1.09
C LEU A 171 -12.07 -29.05 2.57
N ASP A 172 -11.82 -30.19 3.21
CA ASP A 172 -11.48 -30.23 4.63
C ASP A 172 -10.14 -29.56 4.90
N ASP A 173 -9.15 -29.78 4.02
CA ASP A 173 -7.87 -29.08 4.12
C ASP A 173 -8.08 -27.56 3.98
N ALA A 174 -8.91 -27.15 3.01
CA ALA A 174 -9.24 -25.74 2.78
C ALA A 174 -9.94 -25.12 3.99
N VAL A 175 -10.96 -25.78 4.55
CA VAL A 175 -11.69 -25.32 5.72
C VAL A 175 -10.79 -25.29 6.97
N ALA A 176 -9.98 -26.32 7.18
CA ALA A 176 -9.04 -26.38 8.30
C ALA A 176 -8.02 -25.23 8.24
N TYR A 177 -7.46 -24.99 7.05
CA TYR A 177 -6.58 -23.86 6.81
C TYR A 177 -7.29 -22.52 7.11
N LEU A 178 -8.49 -22.30 6.59
CA LEU A 178 -9.22 -21.05 6.80
C LEU A 178 -9.57 -20.80 8.27
N ARG A 179 -9.89 -21.86 9.03
CA ARG A 179 -10.08 -21.77 10.49
C ARG A 179 -8.79 -21.40 11.22
N SER A 180 -7.63 -21.87 10.73
CA SER A 180 -6.33 -21.56 11.35
C SER A 180 -5.90 -20.10 11.18
N VAL A 181 -6.25 -19.47 10.04
CA VAL A 181 -5.86 -18.08 9.74
C VAL A 181 -6.84 -17.02 10.26
N GLY A 182 -8.04 -17.45 10.68
CA GLY A 182 -8.98 -16.63 11.46
C GLY A 182 -10.40 -16.59 10.90
N ASP A 183 -10.97 -15.38 10.82
CA ASP A 183 -12.41 -15.15 10.70
C ASP A 183 -12.95 -15.22 9.25
N VAL A 184 -12.18 -15.73 8.30
CA VAL A 184 -12.54 -15.75 6.87
C VAL A 184 -13.87 -16.47 6.63
N LEU A 185 -14.08 -17.63 7.27
CA LEU A 185 -15.31 -18.42 7.13
C LEU A 185 -16.52 -17.78 7.81
N SER A 186 -16.31 -16.96 8.85
CA SER A 186 -17.39 -16.29 9.57
C SER A 186 -18.02 -15.12 8.77
N SER A 187 -17.35 -14.69 7.70
CA SER A 187 -17.87 -13.65 6.80
C SER A 187 -17.99 -14.20 5.39
N ARG A 188 -19.23 -14.41 4.94
CA ARG A 188 -19.53 -14.82 3.55
C ARG A 188 -18.84 -13.93 2.52
N MET A 189 -18.75 -12.62 2.79
CA MET A 189 -18.08 -11.67 1.91
C MET A 189 -16.57 -11.91 1.84
N LYS A 190 -15.91 -12.16 2.98
CA LYS A 190 -14.47 -12.49 3.01
C LYS A 190 -14.19 -13.80 2.28
N PHE A 191 -15.03 -14.82 2.49
CA PHE A 191 -14.85 -16.11 1.83
C PHE A 191 -15.05 -16.02 0.30
N MET A 192 -16.12 -15.36 -0.16
CA MET A 192 -16.33 -15.12 -1.60
C MET A 192 -15.17 -14.34 -2.22
N ARG A 193 -14.69 -13.29 -1.55
CA ARG A 193 -13.55 -12.49 -2.02
C ARG A 193 -12.29 -13.35 -2.13
N LEU A 194 -12.00 -14.18 -1.14
CA LEU A 194 -10.87 -15.10 -1.16
C LEU A 194 -10.93 -16.06 -2.35
N LEU A 195 -12.08 -16.70 -2.59
CA LEU A 195 -12.29 -17.62 -3.72
C LEU A 195 -12.04 -16.92 -5.06
N HIS A 196 -12.52 -15.67 -5.19
CA HIS A 196 -12.31 -14.86 -6.37
C HIS A 196 -10.84 -14.48 -6.58
N GLU A 197 -10.21 -13.86 -5.58
CA GLU A 197 -8.84 -13.34 -5.68
C GLU A 197 -7.79 -14.47 -5.76
N SER A 198 -8.02 -15.57 -5.04
CA SER A 198 -7.05 -16.67 -4.96
C SER A 198 -7.22 -17.68 -6.08
N CYS A 199 -8.43 -17.94 -6.55
CA CYS A 199 -8.68 -19.05 -7.48
C CYS A 199 -9.31 -18.60 -8.80
N GLY A 200 -9.63 -17.31 -8.97
CA GLY A 200 -10.33 -16.80 -10.15
C GLY A 200 -11.79 -17.25 -10.23
N ILE A 201 -12.37 -17.76 -9.13
CA ILE A 201 -13.76 -18.21 -9.09
C ILE A 201 -14.66 -16.98 -9.30
N SER A 202 -15.64 -17.10 -10.20
CA SER A 202 -16.59 -16.03 -10.45
C SER A 202 -17.37 -15.66 -9.19
N THR A 203 -17.82 -14.41 -9.08
CA THR A 203 -18.63 -13.96 -7.94
C THR A 203 -19.93 -14.76 -7.81
N SER A 204 -20.55 -15.16 -8.92
CA SER A 204 -21.76 -15.98 -8.92
C SER A 204 -21.50 -17.40 -8.40
N SER A 205 -20.46 -18.06 -8.90
CA SER A 205 -20.09 -19.42 -8.45
C SER A 205 -19.63 -19.43 -6.99
N SER A 206 -18.87 -18.39 -6.59
CA SER A 206 -18.47 -18.19 -5.19
C SER A 206 -19.69 -18.03 -4.30
N ARG A 207 -20.68 -17.23 -4.70
CA ARG A 207 -21.92 -17.02 -3.92
C ARG A 207 -22.71 -18.31 -3.76
N GLU A 208 -22.89 -19.06 -4.84
CA GLU A 208 -23.59 -20.34 -4.81
C GLU A 208 -22.89 -21.31 -3.85
N PHE A 209 -21.58 -21.48 -3.98
CA PHE A 209 -20.82 -22.37 -3.12
C PHE A 209 -20.85 -21.93 -1.64
N VAL A 210 -20.63 -20.64 -1.36
CA VAL A 210 -20.66 -20.10 0.01
C VAL A 210 -22.06 -20.19 0.63
N SER A 211 -23.13 -20.23 -0.16
CA SER A 211 -24.50 -20.40 0.36
C SER A 211 -24.75 -21.79 0.98
N LEU A 212 -23.88 -22.76 0.70
CA LEU A 212 -23.92 -24.10 1.26
C LEU A 212 -23.29 -24.20 2.65
N PHE A 213 -22.78 -23.08 3.19
CA PHE A 213 -22.31 -22.97 4.57
C PHE A 213 -23.30 -22.16 5.42
N ASP A 214 -23.42 -22.55 6.69
CA ASP A 214 -24.12 -21.77 7.69
C ASP A 214 -23.32 -20.53 8.14
N GLN A 215 -23.79 -19.82 9.17
CA GLN A 215 -23.12 -18.62 9.69
C GLN A 215 -21.84 -18.94 10.48
N SER A 216 -21.69 -20.17 10.95
CA SER A 216 -20.50 -20.65 11.66
C SER A 216 -19.42 -21.22 10.73
N GLY A 217 -19.74 -21.35 9.43
CA GLY A 217 -18.85 -21.95 8.44
C GLY A 217 -18.91 -23.47 8.42
N GLU A 218 -20.02 -24.06 8.90
CA GLU A 218 -20.29 -25.49 8.80
C GLU A 218 -21.10 -25.81 7.53
N PRO A 219 -20.82 -26.93 6.83
CA PRO A 219 -21.60 -27.34 5.66
C PRO A 219 -23.06 -27.65 5.98
N LEU A 220 -23.99 -27.15 5.16
CA LEU A 220 -25.42 -27.42 5.23
C LEU A 220 -25.85 -28.72 4.53
N ILE A 221 -24.93 -29.32 3.77
CA ILE A 221 -25.11 -30.57 3.03
C ILE A 221 -24.08 -31.61 3.48
N SER A 222 -24.23 -32.85 3.02
CA SER A 222 -23.29 -33.93 3.39
C SER A 222 -21.86 -33.61 2.96
N ARG A 223 -20.88 -34.08 3.75
CA ARG A 223 -19.45 -33.86 3.48
C ARG A 223 -19.02 -34.35 2.09
N SER A 224 -19.51 -35.52 1.65
CA SER A 224 -19.20 -36.07 0.32
C SER A 224 -19.78 -35.22 -0.83
N GLU A 225 -20.99 -34.70 -0.65
CA GLU A 225 -21.62 -33.82 -1.64
C GLU A 225 -20.88 -32.48 -1.71
N MET A 226 -20.50 -31.94 -0.55
CA MET A 226 -19.73 -30.71 -0.46
C MET A 226 -18.35 -30.83 -1.11
N GLU A 227 -17.64 -31.94 -0.89
CA GLU A 227 -16.37 -32.24 -1.56
C GLU A 227 -16.55 -32.31 -3.08
N THR A 228 -17.64 -32.93 -3.55
CA THR A 228 -17.91 -33.01 -5.00
C THR A 228 -18.14 -31.61 -5.60
N LYS A 229 -18.93 -30.76 -4.92
CA LYS A 229 -19.16 -29.37 -5.35
C LYS A 229 -17.87 -28.53 -5.31
N TRP A 230 -17.02 -28.74 -4.30
CA TRP A 230 -15.71 -28.11 -4.21
C TRP A 230 -14.82 -28.49 -5.41
N ARG A 231 -14.70 -29.78 -5.72
CA ARG A 231 -13.92 -30.27 -6.86
C ARG A 231 -14.42 -29.71 -8.18
N GLN A 232 -15.75 -29.67 -8.36
CA GLN A 232 -16.37 -29.09 -9.55
C GLN A 232 -16.03 -27.59 -9.68
N LEU A 233 -16.22 -26.83 -8.60
CA LEU A 233 -15.93 -25.39 -8.55
C LEU A 233 -14.47 -25.08 -8.93
N VAL A 234 -13.52 -25.82 -8.37
CA VAL A 234 -12.09 -25.67 -8.64
C VAL A 234 -11.75 -26.07 -10.08
N ALA A 235 -12.34 -27.14 -10.59
CA ALA A 235 -12.11 -27.62 -11.96
C ALA A 235 -12.59 -26.61 -13.01
N ASP A 236 -13.75 -25.98 -12.79
CA ASP A 236 -14.32 -25.01 -13.72
C ASP A 236 -13.47 -23.73 -13.84
N CYS A 237 -12.75 -23.37 -12.78
CA CYS A 237 -11.87 -22.19 -12.80
C CYS A 237 -10.54 -22.41 -13.50
N ARG A 238 -10.09 -23.65 -13.66
CA ARG A 238 -8.85 -23.99 -14.37
C ARG A 238 -9.01 -23.98 -15.89
N ARG A 239 -10.23 -23.81 -16.42
CA ARG A 239 -10.47 -23.74 -17.87
C ARG A 239 -10.18 -22.31 -18.35
N PRO A 240 -9.28 -22.09 -19.32
CA PRO A 240 -9.14 -20.78 -19.94
C PRO A 240 -10.48 -20.39 -20.58
N LEU A 241 -10.89 -19.14 -20.39
CA LEU A 241 -12.02 -18.56 -21.12
C LEU A 241 -11.69 -18.64 -22.62
N VAL A 242 -12.50 -19.39 -23.36
CA VAL A 242 -12.44 -19.54 -24.83
C VAL A 242 -13.00 -18.29 -25.49
#